data_AF-A0AAW1VH41-F1
#
_entry.id   AF-A0AAW1VH41-F1
#
_cell.length_a   1.000
_cell.length_b   1.000
_cell.length_c   1.000
_cell.angle_alpha   90.00
_cell.angle_beta   90.00
_cell.angle_gamma   90.00
#
_symmetry.space_group_name_H-M   'P 1'
#
loop_
_entity.id
_entity.type
_entity.pdbx_description
1 polymer ?
#
loop_
_entity_poly.entity_id
_entity_poly.type
_entity_poly.pdbx_seq_one_letter_code
_entity_poly.pdbx_strand_id
1 'polypeptide(L)'
;MSANVYFVNTTDVNEEKAEITQCVDDQSQTQSEAQNALSTFWTKVMEEIKSIRTMDLKQQVLPLARIKKIMKLDEDVKMISAEAPLLFAKAAEIFIHELTLRAWMHNKN
;
A
#
# COMPACT_ATOMS: atom_id res chain seq x y z
N MET A 1 -20.88 5.22 44.92
CA MET A 1 -19.70 5.17 44.04
C MET A 1 -19.02 3.82 44.24
N SER A 2 -18.38 3.33 43.19
CA SER A 2 -17.94 1.95 42.90
C SER A 2 -17.31 1.10 44.00
N ALA A 3 -17.58 -0.21 43.95
CA ALA A 3 -16.60 -1.27 44.19
C ALA A 3 -16.96 -2.50 43.33
N ASN A 4 -16.01 -3.03 42.57
CA ASN A 4 -16.17 -4.23 41.73
C ASN A 4 -16.00 -5.50 42.56
N VAL A 5 -16.64 -6.60 42.15
CA VAL A 5 -16.13 -7.95 42.40
C VAL A 5 -16.32 -8.81 41.16
N TYR A 6 -15.21 -9.21 40.54
CA TYR A 6 -15.18 -10.33 39.60
C TYR A 6 -14.94 -11.61 40.39
N PHE A 7 -15.72 -12.67 40.13
CA PHE A 7 -15.32 -14.03 40.45
C PHE A 7 -15.57 -14.94 39.24
N VAL A 8 -14.59 -15.80 38.98
CA VAL A 8 -14.53 -16.69 37.82
C VAL A 8 -14.68 -18.14 38.29
N ASN A 9 -15.40 -18.92 37.47
CA ASN A 9 -15.57 -20.37 37.50
C ASN A 9 -16.14 -21.05 38.76
N THR A 10 -17.24 -21.76 38.54
CA THR A 10 -17.29 -23.20 38.81
C THR A 10 -17.77 -23.90 37.53
N THR A 11 -17.16 -25.03 37.19
CA THR A 11 -17.64 -25.98 36.15
C THR A 11 -18.99 -26.56 36.61
N ASP A 12 -19.96 -27.06 35.83
CA ASP A 12 -20.03 -27.66 34.49
C ASP A 12 -21.40 -27.25 33.85
N VAL A 13 -21.92 -27.73 32.72
CA VAL A 13 -21.63 -28.88 31.83
C VAL A 13 -21.96 -28.53 30.35
N ASN A 14 -21.85 -29.54 29.49
CA ASN A 14 -22.35 -29.72 28.12
C ASN A 14 -23.65 -28.98 27.70
N GLU A 15 -23.97 -28.77 26.42
CA GLU A 15 -23.30 -28.87 25.09
C GLU A 15 -24.45 -28.94 24.07
N GLU A 16 -24.79 -27.84 23.39
CA GLU A 16 -25.48 -27.91 22.09
C GLU A 16 -25.30 -26.58 21.35
N LYS A 17 -24.37 -26.53 20.40
CA LYS A 17 -24.22 -25.36 19.51
C LYS A 17 -24.60 -25.78 18.09
N ALA A 18 -25.79 -25.38 17.67
CA ALA A 18 -26.36 -25.72 16.38
C ALA A 18 -25.45 -25.35 15.20
N GLU A 19 -25.46 -26.20 14.17
CA GLU A 19 -24.83 -25.95 12.88
C GLU A 19 -25.42 -24.71 12.20
N ILE A 20 -24.55 -23.87 11.64
CA ILE A 20 -24.86 -23.05 10.47
C ILE A 20 -23.81 -23.39 9.42
N THR A 21 -24.20 -24.29 8.52
CA THR A 21 -23.42 -24.70 7.36
C THR A 21 -23.78 -23.81 6.18
N GLN A 22 -22.84 -22.95 5.75
CA GLN A 22 -22.59 -22.46 4.37
C GLN A 22 -21.64 -21.25 4.43
N CYS A 23 -20.77 -20.99 3.46
CA CYS A 23 -20.47 -21.72 2.22
C CYS A 23 -18.99 -21.56 1.84
N VAL A 24 -18.51 -22.48 1.00
CA VAL A 24 -17.13 -22.57 0.53
C VAL A 24 -16.83 -21.46 -0.49
N ASP A 25 -15.81 -20.65 -0.21
CA ASP A 25 -15.07 -19.85 -1.21
C ASP A 25 -13.61 -20.34 -1.24
N ASP A 26 -13.42 -21.59 -1.65
CA ASP A 26 -12.13 -22.09 -2.13
C ASP A 26 -11.90 -21.53 -3.54
N GLN A 27 -11.51 -20.26 -3.60
CA GLN A 27 -10.96 -19.67 -4.81
C GLN A 27 -9.44 -19.88 -4.85
N SER A 28 -9.03 -21.14 -4.96
CA SER A 28 -7.72 -21.55 -5.47
C SER A 28 -7.59 -21.23 -6.98
N GLN A 29 -7.88 -19.99 -7.36
CA GLN A 29 -7.53 -19.45 -8.67
C GLN A 29 -6.01 -19.34 -8.76
N THR A 30 -5.43 -19.98 -9.78
CA THR A 30 -4.02 -19.84 -10.12
C THR A 30 -3.72 -18.39 -10.47
N GLN A 31 -3.28 -17.58 -9.50
CA GLN A 31 -2.97 -16.17 -9.74
C GLN A 31 -1.92 -16.08 -10.84
N SER A 32 -2.23 -15.32 -11.89
CA SER A 32 -1.28 -14.96 -12.93
C SER A 32 -0.04 -14.31 -12.28
N GLU A 33 1.15 -14.51 -12.84
CA GLU A 33 2.40 -13.86 -12.38
C GLU A 33 2.22 -12.35 -12.21
N ALA A 34 1.45 -11.74 -13.10
CA ALA A 34 1.05 -10.34 -13.11
C ALA A 34 0.24 -9.92 -11.86
N GLN A 35 -0.63 -10.82 -11.39
CA GLN A 35 -1.53 -10.63 -10.26
C GLN A 35 -0.80 -10.84 -8.93
N ASN A 36 0.13 -11.80 -8.89
CA ASN A 36 1.12 -11.97 -7.81
C ASN A 36 2.07 -10.75 -7.70
N ALA A 37 2.45 -10.15 -8.83
CA ALA A 37 3.26 -8.94 -8.84
C ALA A 37 2.51 -7.76 -8.22
N LEU A 38 1.21 -7.58 -8.55
CA LEU A 38 0.37 -6.55 -7.92
C LEU A 38 0.14 -6.78 -6.43
N SER A 39 -0.19 -8.00 -6.01
CA SER A 39 -0.47 -8.30 -4.59
C SER A 39 0.75 -8.07 -3.69
N THR A 40 1.96 -8.20 -4.24
CA THR A 40 3.23 -7.97 -3.52
C THR A 40 3.87 -6.60 -3.77
N PHE A 41 3.33 -5.78 -4.68
CA PHE A 41 3.94 -4.51 -5.11
C PHE A 41 4.17 -3.54 -3.95
N TRP A 42 3.11 -3.17 -3.23
CA TRP A 42 3.19 -2.17 -2.16
C TRP A 42 4.05 -2.63 -0.98
N THR A 43 4.07 -3.93 -0.65
CA THR A 43 4.96 -4.49 0.37
C THR A 43 6.43 -4.24 0.01
N LYS A 44 6.82 -4.57 -1.22
CA LYS A 44 8.19 -4.36 -1.74
C LYS A 44 8.56 -2.87 -1.80
N VAL A 45 7.66 -2.02 -2.30
CA VAL A 45 7.86 -0.56 -2.34
C VAL A 45 8.07 0.01 -0.94
N MET A 46 7.30 -0.44 0.05
CA MET A 46 7.43 0.02 1.44
C MET A 46 8.72 -0.46 2.11
N GLU A 47 9.23 -1.65 1.75
CA GLU A 47 10.54 -2.14 2.18
C GLU A 47 11.69 -1.35 1.52
N GLU A 48 11.58 -1.07 0.22
CA GLU A 48 12.52 -0.23 -0.52
C GLU A 48 12.60 1.18 0.09
N ILE A 49 11.46 1.83 0.32
CA ILE A 49 11.39 3.18 0.93
C ILE A 49 12.06 3.22 2.31
N LYS A 50 11.91 2.17 3.13
CA LYS A 50 12.60 2.06 4.44
C LYS A 50 14.12 1.89 4.31
N SER A 51 14.61 1.41 3.17
CA SER A 51 16.03 1.16 2.89
C SER A 51 16.73 2.35 2.20
N ILE A 52 15.98 3.25 1.54
CA ILE A 52 16.49 4.43 0.83
C ILE A 52 17.39 5.28 1.73
N ARG A 53 18.60 5.57 1.24
CA ARG A 53 19.55 6.48 1.86
C ARG A 53 19.44 7.88 1.24
N THR A 54 19.95 8.88 1.94
CA THR A 54 20.00 10.28 1.48
C THR A 54 20.85 10.48 0.22
N MET A 55 21.67 9.49 -0.15
CA MET A 55 22.47 9.47 -1.38
C MET A 55 21.60 9.14 -2.60
N ASP A 56 20.75 8.13 -2.48
CA ASP A 56 19.91 7.60 -3.57
C ASP A 56 18.87 8.65 -3.99
N LEU A 57 18.37 9.44 -3.02
CA LEU A 57 17.52 10.60 -3.28
C LEU A 57 18.18 11.63 -4.23
N LYS A 58 19.51 11.71 -4.34
CA LYS A 58 20.18 12.63 -5.28
C LYS A 58 20.26 12.09 -6.71
N GLN A 59 20.10 10.79 -6.92
CA GLN A 59 20.11 10.14 -8.24
C GLN A 59 18.69 9.83 -8.72
N GLN A 60 17.90 10.88 -8.95
CA GLN A 60 16.54 10.73 -9.50
C GLN A 60 16.55 10.57 -11.02
N VAL A 61 15.78 9.61 -11.53
CA VAL A 61 15.52 9.42 -12.96
C VAL A 61 14.77 10.63 -13.54
N LEU A 62 13.90 11.26 -12.74
CA LEU A 62 13.09 12.40 -13.15
C LEU A 62 13.77 13.74 -12.80
N PRO A 63 13.89 14.69 -13.76
CA PRO A 63 14.58 15.95 -13.51
C PRO A 63 13.76 16.89 -12.61
N LEU A 64 14.28 17.16 -11.40
CA LEU A 64 13.63 17.99 -10.36
C LEU A 64 13.17 19.37 -10.87
N ALA A 65 13.92 19.99 -11.78
CA ALA A 65 13.55 21.28 -12.39
C ALA A 65 12.26 21.19 -13.23
N ARG A 66 11.99 20.06 -13.87
CA ARG A 66 10.77 19.82 -14.64
C ARG A 66 9.58 19.57 -13.72
N ILE A 67 9.78 18.79 -12.65
CA ILE A 67 8.78 18.58 -11.59
C ILE A 67 8.39 19.92 -10.97
N LYS A 68 9.37 20.73 -10.56
CA LYS A 68 9.15 22.09 -10.02
C LYS A 68 8.41 23.00 -11.01
N LYS A 69 8.65 22.87 -12.32
CA LYS A 69 7.92 23.63 -13.35
C LYS A 69 6.46 23.19 -13.47
N ILE A 70 6.16 21.89 -13.36
CA ILE A 70 4.79 21.35 -13.36
C ILE A 70 4.03 21.82 -12.11
N MET A 71 4.65 21.72 -10.93
CA MET A 71 4.08 22.25 -9.67
C MET A 71 3.83 23.76 -9.69
N LYS A 72 4.46 24.50 -10.62
CA LYS A 72 4.31 25.94 -10.84
C LYS A 72 3.34 26.31 -11.97
N LEU A 73 2.61 25.35 -12.52
CA LEU A 73 1.48 25.61 -13.42
C LEU A 73 0.24 26.07 -12.63
N ASP A 74 0.19 25.78 -11.33
CA ASP A 74 -0.78 26.32 -10.39
C ASP A 74 -0.32 27.72 -9.92
N GLU A 75 -1.19 28.72 -10.12
CA GLU A 75 -0.90 30.13 -9.84
C GLU A 75 -0.84 30.42 -8.32
N ASP A 76 -1.53 29.65 -7.49
CA ASP A 76 -1.53 29.82 -6.03
C ASP A 76 -0.24 29.32 -5.37
N VAL A 77 0.53 28.46 -6.07
CA VAL A 77 1.78 27.88 -5.57
C VAL A 77 2.92 28.89 -5.61
N LYS A 78 3.04 29.74 -4.57
CA LYS A 78 4.07 30.79 -4.48
C LYS A 78 5.48 30.26 -4.25
N MET A 79 5.67 29.33 -3.31
CA MET A 79 6.97 28.74 -2.96
C MET A 79 6.88 27.22 -2.87
N ILE A 80 8.00 26.54 -3.16
CA ILE A 80 8.11 25.08 -3.14
C ILE A 80 9.38 24.73 -2.37
N SER A 81 9.26 23.92 -1.32
CA SER A 81 10.40 23.38 -0.55
C SER A 81 11.33 22.58 -1.46
N ALA A 82 12.64 22.58 -1.17
CA ALA A 82 13.61 21.78 -1.91
C ALA A 82 13.31 20.26 -1.86
N GLU A 83 12.63 19.80 -0.79
CA GLU A 83 12.27 18.40 -0.56
C GLU A 83 11.05 17.98 -1.39
N ALA A 84 10.14 18.89 -1.75
CA ALA A 84 8.90 18.51 -2.41
C ALA A 84 9.12 17.94 -3.83
N PRO A 85 9.94 18.53 -4.72
CA PRO A 85 10.30 17.92 -6.00
C PRO A 85 11.01 16.57 -5.85
N LEU A 86 11.74 16.38 -4.74
CA LEU A 86 12.48 15.15 -4.42
C LEU A 86 11.51 14.01 -4.09
N LEU A 87 10.53 14.28 -3.23
CA LEU A 87 9.44 13.36 -2.90
C LEU A 87 8.59 13.04 -4.14
N PHE A 88 8.24 14.05 -4.94
CA PHE A 88 7.50 13.86 -6.19
C PHE A 88 8.25 13.03 -7.22
N ALA A 89 9.59 13.08 -7.27
CA ALA A 89 10.37 12.24 -8.17
C ALA A 89 10.19 10.75 -7.84
N LYS A 90 10.33 10.37 -6.55
CA LYS A 90 10.13 8.98 -6.12
C LYS A 90 8.67 8.54 -6.17
N ALA A 91 7.73 9.42 -5.79
CA ALA A 91 6.30 9.13 -5.87
C ALA A 91 5.84 8.90 -7.33
N ALA A 92 6.33 9.70 -8.28
CA ALA A 92 6.01 9.53 -9.70
C ALA A 92 6.62 8.24 -10.28
N GLU A 93 7.82 7.83 -9.86
CA GLU A 93 8.40 6.54 -10.24
C GLU A 93 7.51 5.36 -9.80
N ILE A 94 7.12 5.35 -8.52
CA ILE A 94 6.22 4.32 -7.94
C ILE A 94 4.87 4.31 -8.66
N PHE A 95 4.27 5.50 -8.87
CA PHE A 95 2.99 5.64 -9.56
C PHE A 95 3.03 5.13 -11.00
N ILE A 96 4.08 5.46 -11.77
CA ILE A 96 4.24 4.97 -13.15
C ILE A 96 4.40 3.45 -13.17
N HIS A 97 5.15 2.87 -12.24
CA HIS A 97 5.31 1.43 -12.14
C HIS A 97 3.98 0.73 -11.82
N GLU A 98 3.24 1.21 -10.81
CA GLU A 98 1.95 0.63 -10.42
C GLU A 98 0.92 0.75 -11.56
N LEU A 99 0.80 1.93 -12.16
CA LEU A 99 -0.12 2.19 -13.27
C LEU A 99 0.18 1.29 -14.47
N THR A 100 1.46 1.13 -14.82
CA THR A 100 1.90 0.24 -15.91
C THR A 100 1.57 -1.21 -15.61
N LEU A 101 1.82 -1.67 -14.38
CA LEU A 101 1.53 -3.04 -13.96
C LEU A 101 0.02 -3.34 -13.95
N ARG A 102 -0.81 -2.40 -13.47
CA ARG A 102 -2.28 -2.47 -13.54
C ARG A 102 -2.80 -2.44 -14.97
N ALA A 103 -2.22 -1.62 -15.86
CA ALA A 103 -2.58 -1.59 -17.27
C ALA A 103 -2.20 -2.89 -18.00
N TRP A 104 -1.07 -3.51 -17.65
CA TRP A 104 -0.63 -4.77 -18.25
C TRP A 104 -1.54 -5.95 -17.89
N MET A 105 -2.10 -6.00 -16.66
CA MET A 105 -3.17 -6.95 -16.30
C MET A 105 -4.35 -6.86 -17.28
N HIS A 106 -4.77 -5.64 -17.61
CA HIS A 106 -6.01 -5.40 -18.35
C HIS A 106 -5.85 -5.62 -19.86
N ASN A 107 -4.64 -5.43 -20.41
CA ASN A 107 -4.32 -5.70 -21.82
C ASN A 107 -4.02 -7.18 -22.13
N LYS A 108 -3.99 -8.05 -21.12
CA LYS A 108 -3.64 -9.49 -21.28
C LYS A 108 -4.83 -10.43 -21.04
N ASN A 109 -6.04 -9.87 -20.92
CA ASN A 109 -7.32 -10.57 -20.83
C ASN A 109 -8.15 -10.34 -22.11
#